data_AF-W7B9G8-F1
#
_entry.id   AF-W7B9G8-F1
#
_cell.length_a   1.000
_cell.length_b   1.000
_cell.length_c   1.000
_cell.angle_alpha   90.00
_cell.angle_beta   90.00
_cell.angle_gamma   90.00
#
_symmetry.space_group_name_H-M   'P 1'
#
loop_
_entity.id
_entity.type
_entity.pdbx_description
1 polymer ?
#
loop_
_entity_poly.entity_id
_entity_poly.type
_entity_poly.pdbx_seq_one_letter_code
_entity_poly.pdbx_strand_id
1 'polypeptide(L)'
;MTVLIAAFVAEAILINQKADKKQRDRLIKLFLPINLRNFFPSQTLRNFVLYAKPEIDPQKEGLHFVSIAHTIRQQLNEALSEKQLRARISQNVRLEQNPIIKRTPLFIKHHLMKFFFFYKRKNHLPDAF
;
A
#
# COMPACT_ATOMS: atom_id res chain seq x y z
N MET A 1 19.11 -0.82 0.27
CA MET A 1 18.93 0.58 0.71
C MET A 1 17.49 0.90 1.10
N THR A 2 16.49 0.66 0.24
CA THR A 2 15.06 0.99 0.51
C THR A 2 14.51 0.45 1.83
N VAL A 3 14.83 -0.79 2.19
CA VAL A 3 14.39 -1.42 3.45
C VAL A 3 14.86 -0.64 4.67
N LEU A 4 16.13 -0.19 4.68
CA LEU A 4 16.71 0.51 5.83
C LEU A 4 16.07 1.88 6.02
N ILE A 5 15.84 2.61 4.92
CA ILE A 5 15.15 3.90 4.95
C ILE A 5 13.71 3.73 5.44
N ALA A 6 13.00 2.73 4.92
CA ALA A 6 11.64 2.44 5.35
C ALA A 6 11.58 2.05 6.84
N ALA A 7 12.53 1.24 7.32
CA ALA A 7 12.64 0.88 8.72
C ALA A 7 12.93 2.07 9.62
N PHE A 8 13.83 2.96 9.20
CA PHE A 8 14.16 4.19 9.93
C PHE A 8 12.95 5.11 10.04
N VAL A 9 12.21 5.30 8.93
CA VAL A 9 10.97 6.10 8.93
C VAL A 9 9.91 5.46 9.83
N ALA A 10 9.74 4.14 9.78
CA ALA A 10 8.80 3.43 10.65
C ALA A 10 9.17 3.59 12.14
N GLU A 11 10.45 3.46 12.49
CA GLU A 11 10.94 3.64 13.85
C GLU A 11 10.73 5.08 14.35
N ALA A 12 11.02 6.09 13.51
CA ALA A 12 10.76 7.49 13.84
C ALA A 12 9.26 7.75 14.07
N ILE A 13 8.38 7.14 13.28
CA ILE A 13 6.93 7.23 13.49
C ILE A 13 6.52 6.53 14.80
N LEU A 14 7.07 5.35 15.11
CA LEU A 14 6.79 4.65 16.37
C LEU A 14 7.19 5.48 17.59
N ILE A 15 8.36 6.12 17.56
CA ILE A 15 8.82 7.00 18.64
C ILE A 15 7.84 8.17 18.83
N ASN A 16 7.42 8.81 17.72
CA ASN A 16 6.44 9.89 17.77
C ASN A 16 5.06 9.43 18.27
N GLN A 17 4.59 8.25 17.87
CA GLN A 17 3.31 7.69 18.35
C GLN A 17 3.35 7.37 19.86
N LYS A 18 4.50 6.93 20.39
CA LYS A 18 4.66 6.70 21.84
C LYS A 18 4.55 8.00 22.65
N ALA A 19 4.96 9.13 22.07
CA ALA A 19 4.84 10.44 22.70
C ALA A 19 3.42 11.03 22.61
N ASP A 20 2.65 10.68 21.56
CA ASP A 20 1.28 11.18 21.34
C ASP A 20 0.20 10.23 21.86
N LYS A 21 -0.49 10.62 22.94
CA LYS A 21 -1.59 9.84 23.55
C LYS A 21 -2.75 9.53 22.58
N LYS A 22 -2.99 10.34 21.54
CA LYS A 22 -4.11 10.14 20.59
C LYS A 22 -3.77 9.20 19.43
N GLN A 23 -2.47 9.03 19.15
CA GLN A 23 -1.98 8.24 18.01
C GLN A 23 -1.21 6.99 18.44
N ARG A 24 -1.23 6.69 19.74
CA ARG A 24 -0.66 5.48 20.30
C ARG A 24 -1.25 4.23 19.61
N ASP A 25 -0.38 3.27 19.34
CA ASP A 25 -0.71 1.94 18.84
C ASP A 25 -1.42 1.90 17.47
N ARG A 26 -1.22 2.92 16.63
CA ARG A 26 -1.79 2.94 15.26
C ARG A 26 -0.88 2.23 14.28
N LEU A 27 -1.45 1.27 13.55
CA LEU A 27 -0.78 0.55 12.46
C LEU A 27 -0.09 1.52 11.47
N ILE A 28 1.20 1.31 11.25
CA ILE A 28 2.01 2.12 10.34
C ILE A 28 2.03 1.43 8.98
N LYS A 29 1.54 2.11 7.95
CA LYS A 29 1.57 1.61 6.56
C LYS A 29 2.45 2.50 5.72
N LEU A 30 3.52 1.94 5.15
CA LEU A 30 4.40 2.68 4.24
C LEU A 30 4.06 2.33 2.80
N PHE A 31 3.86 3.34 1.96
CA PHE A 31 3.57 3.15 0.54
C PHE A 31 4.86 3.31 -0.27
N LEU A 32 5.48 2.18 -0.61
CA LEU A 32 6.75 2.15 -1.31
C LEU A 32 6.51 1.91 -2.81
N PRO A 33 6.83 2.87 -3.70
CA PRO A 33 6.63 2.69 -5.13
C PRO A 33 7.61 1.64 -5.69
N ILE A 34 7.09 0.74 -6.52
CA ILE A 34 7.84 -0.29 -7.21
C ILE A 34 7.78 0.01 -8.71
N ASN A 35 8.95 0.12 -9.33
CA ASN A 35 9.04 0.19 -10.78
C ASN A 35 8.85 -1.22 -11.38
N LEU A 36 7.71 -1.42 -12.04
CA LEU A 36 7.38 -2.71 -12.65
C LEU A 36 8.19 -3.02 -13.92
N ARG A 37 8.85 -2.04 -14.53
CA ARG A 37 9.69 -2.25 -15.73
C ARG A 37 10.84 -3.21 -15.48
N ASN A 38 11.28 -3.34 -14.23
CA ASN A 38 12.32 -4.30 -13.83
C ASN A 38 11.82 -5.75 -13.86
N PHE A 39 10.50 -5.97 -13.80
CA PHE A 39 9.88 -7.29 -13.70
C PHE A 39 9.15 -7.69 -14.98
N PHE A 40 8.60 -6.72 -15.70
CA PHE A 40 7.89 -6.94 -16.96
C PHE A 40 8.43 -5.97 -18.01
N PRO A 41 9.02 -6.46 -19.11
CA PRO A 41 9.42 -5.59 -20.22
C PRO A 41 8.17 -4.98 -20.83
N SER A 42 7.93 -3.69 -20.57
CA SER A 42 6.76 -2.94 -21.04
C SER A 42 7.20 -1.84 -21.99
N GLN A 43 6.63 -1.83 -23.21
CA GLN A 43 6.86 -0.80 -24.22
C GLN A 43 5.99 0.46 -24.00
N THR A 44 5.13 0.48 -22.97
CA THR A 44 4.17 1.58 -22.79
C THR A 44 4.83 2.81 -22.15
N LEU A 45 4.39 4.01 -22.59
CA LEU A 45 4.75 5.30 -21.98
C LEU A 45 3.89 5.66 -20.75
N ARG A 46 2.88 4.84 -20.42
CA ARG A 46 2.01 5.06 -19.25
C ARG A 46 2.78 4.78 -17.94
N ASN A 47 2.37 5.43 -16.86
CA ASN A 47 2.90 5.16 -15.52
C ASN A 47 2.69 3.67 -15.15
N PHE A 48 3.79 2.95 -14.91
CA PHE A 48 3.82 1.51 -14.68
C PHE A 48 4.44 1.21 -13.31
N VAL A 49 3.76 1.70 -12.27
CA VAL A 49 4.17 1.62 -10.87
C VAL A 49 3.09 0.91 -10.06
N LEU A 50 3.50 0.03 -9.15
CA LEU A 50 2.66 -0.49 -8.07
C LEU A 50 3.25 -0.09 -6.72
N TYR A 51 2.41 -0.05 -5.69
CA TYR A 51 2.88 0.20 -4.33
C TYR A 51 3.01 -1.12 -3.56
N ALA A 52 4.18 -1.36 -2.98
CA ALA A 52 4.29 -2.25 -1.83
C ALA A 52 3.79 -1.49 -0.60
N LYS A 53 3.09 -2.22 0.27
CA LYS A 53 2.50 -1.67 1.48
C LYS A 53 2.98 -2.44 2.70
N PRO A 54 4.26 -2.37 3.06
CA PRO A 54 4.69 -2.96 4.32
C PRO A 54 3.95 -2.28 5.49
N GLU A 55 3.42 -3.12 6.37
CA GLU A 55 2.68 -2.72 7.56
C GLU A 55 3.45 -3.10 8.82
N ILE A 56 3.55 -2.17 9.77
CA ILE A 56 4.19 -2.37 11.06
C ILE A 56 3.17 -2.11 12.15
N ASP A 57 2.87 -3.15 12.90
CA ASP A 57 1.95 -3.13 14.02
C ASP A 57 2.71 -2.75 15.30
N PRO A 58 2.44 -1.56 15.90
CA PRO A 58 3.10 -1.12 17.13
C PRO A 58 2.79 -2.01 18.34
N GLN A 59 1.71 -2.80 18.29
CA GLN A 59 1.30 -3.67 19.39
C GLN A 59 2.15 -4.94 19.48
N LYS A 60 2.94 -5.26 18.44
CA LYS A 60 3.85 -6.39 18.49
C LYS A 60 5.01 -6.13 19.45
N GLU A 61 5.29 -7.11 20.29
CA GLU A 61 6.46 -7.09 21.16
C GLU A 61 7.77 -7.22 20.35
N GLY A 62 8.88 -6.69 20.88
CA GLY A 62 10.21 -6.84 20.27
C GLY A 62 10.47 -5.99 19.00
N LEU A 63 9.79 -4.84 18.87
CA LEU A 63 10.01 -3.87 17.79
C LEU A 63 11.33 -3.11 17.96
N HIS A 64 12.42 -3.76 17.54
CA HIS A 64 13.73 -3.12 17.34
C HIS A 64 13.93 -2.79 15.86
N PHE A 65 14.80 -1.81 15.55
CA PHE A 65 15.14 -1.43 14.19
C PHE A 65 15.44 -2.63 13.26
N VAL A 66 16.23 -3.59 13.75
CA VAL A 66 16.59 -4.81 13.01
C VAL A 66 15.36 -5.68 12.72
N SER A 67 14.49 -5.87 13.72
CA SER A 67 13.23 -6.61 13.56
C SER A 67 12.31 -5.92 12.56
N ILE A 68 12.18 -4.59 12.64
CA ILE A 68 11.38 -3.78 11.72
C ILE A 68 11.91 -3.94 10.29
N ALA A 69 13.22 -3.80 10.09
CA ALA A 69 13.84 -3.97 8.78
C ALA A 69 13.63 -5.39 8.23
N HIS A 70 13.73 -6.42 9.08
CA HIS A 70 13.46 -7.81 8.69
C HIS A 70 11.99 -8.00 8.26
N THR A 71 11.04 -7.49 9.05
CA THR A 71 9.61 -7.55 8.74
C THR A 71 9.28 -6.82 7.44
N ILE A 72 9.82 -5.61 7.24
CA ILE A 72 9.63 -4.85 5.99
C ILE A 72 10.23 -5.62 4.81
N ARG A 73 11.42 -6.21 4.97
CA ARG A 73 12.07 -7.00 3.92
C ARG A 73 11.23 -8.22 3.53
N GLN A 74 10.69 -8.95 4.52
CA GLN A 74 9.84 -10.10 4.25
C GLN A 74 8.59 -9.68 3.47
N GLN A 75 7.87 -8.67 3.94
CA GLN A 75 6.66 -8.17 3.26
C GLN A 75 6.95 -7.63 1.86
N LEU A 76 8.11 -6.99 1.66
CA LEU A 76 8.54 -6.56 0.33
C LEU A 76 8.84 -7.75 -0.59
N ASN A 77 9.56 -8.77 -0.11
CA ASN A 77 9.84 -9.96 -0.92
C ASN A 77 8.55 -10.67 -1.35
N GLU A 78 7.58 -10.79 -0.43
CA GLU A 78 6.27 -11.36 -0.72
C GLU A 78 5.52 -10.51 -1.77
N ALA A 79 5.48 -9.18 -1.58
CA ALA A 79 4.82 -8.24 -2.49
C ALA A 79 5.48 -8.17 -3.88
N LEU A 80 6.79 -8.42 -3.96
CA LEU A 80 7.58 -8.42 -5.20
C LEU A 80 7.59 -9.78 -5.90
N SER A 81 6.95 -10.80 -5.35
CA SER A 81 6.83 -12.09 -6.04
C SER A 81 6.06 -11.92 -7.35
N GLU A 82 6.55 -12.57 -8.41
CA GLU A 82 5.99 -12.44 -9.76
C GLU A 82 4.48 -12.78 -9.80
N LYS A 83 4.06 -13.80 -9.04
CA LYS A 83 2.66 -14.19 -8.90
C LYS A 83 1.81 -13.06 -8.32
N GLN A 84 2.27 -12.41 -7.24
CA GLN A 84 1.55 -11.31 -6.60
C GLN A 84 1.50 -10.08 -7.51
N LEU A 85 2.62 -9.75 -8.15
CA LEU A 85 2.70 -8.63 -9.09
C LEU A 85 1.75 -8.84 -10.28
N ARG A 86 1.76 -10.01 -10.91
CA ARG A 86 0.83 -10.35 -12.00
C ARG A 86 -0.63 -10.29 -11.57
N ALA A 87 -0.95 -10.80 -10.38
CA ALA A 87 -2.30 -10.75 -9.85
C ALA A 87 -2.77 -9.29 -9.66
N ARG A 88 -1.94 -8.43 -9.07
CA ARG A 88 -2.26 -7.00 -8.88
C ARG A 88 -2.40 -6.26 -10.20
N ILE A 89 -1.51 -6.50 -11.17
CA ILE A 89 -1.60 -5.91 -12.51
C ILE A 89 -2.90 -6.34 -13.19
N SER A 90 -3.20 -7.64 -13.19
CA SER A 90 -4.42 -8.19 -13.80
C SER A 90 -5.68 -7.61 -13.17
N GLN A 91 -5.70 -7.46 -11.84
CA GLN A 91 -6.80 -6.80 -11.13
C GLN A 91 -6.97 -5.34 -11.56
N ASN A 92 -5.89 -4.57 -11.64
CA ASN A 92 -5.94 -3.17 -12.07
C ASN A 92 -6.40 -3.04 -13.54
N VAL A 93 -5.91 -3.89 -14.43
CA VAL A 93 -6.34 -3.93 -15.83
C VAL A 93 -7.82 -4.32 -15.93
N ARG A 94 -8.27 -5.32 -15.15
CA ARG A 94 -9.68 -5.74 -15.12
C ARG A 94 -10.61 -4.63 -14.61
N LEU A 95 -10.17 -3.84 -13.63
CA LEU A 95 -10.91 -2.67 -13.16
C LEU A 95 -11.01 -1.59 -14.25
N GLU A 96 -9.92 -1.33 -14.98
CA GLU A 96 -9.92 -0.37 -16.08
C GLU A 96 -10.79 -0.84 -17.27
N GLN A 97 -10.76 -2.14 -17.57
CA GLN A 97 -11.52 -2.73 -18.69
C GLN A 97 -13.00 -2.95 -18.37
N ASN A 98 -13.43 -2.85 -17.12
CA ASN A 98 -14.83 -3.08 -16.76
C ASN A 98 -15.74 -2.06 -17.48
N PRO A 99 -16.68 -2.50 -18.35
CA PRO A 99 -17.49 -1.62 -19.18
C PRO A 99 -18.38 -0.69 -18.35
N ILE A 100 -18.77 -1.10 -17.14
CA ILE A 100 -19.54 -0.26 -16.22
C ILE A 100 -18.68 0.92 -15.78
N ILE A 101 -17.47 0.65 -15.28
CA ILE A 101 -16.52 1.67 -14.79
C ILE A 101 -16.10 2.59 -15.94
N LYS A 102 -15.84 2.03 -17.12
CA LYS A 102 -15.42 2.79 -18.30
C LYS A 102 -16.51 3.71 -18.86
N ARG A 103 -17.79 3.31 -18.79
CA ARG A 103 -18.92 4.11 -19.30
C ARG A 103 -19.55 5.02 -18.26
N THR A 104 -19.14 4.94 -16.99
CA THR A 104 -19.74 5.73 -15.92
C THR A 104 -19.50 7.23 -16.18
N PRO A 105 -20.57 8.04 -16.31
CA PRO A 105 -20.44 9.49 -16.41
C PRO A 105 -19.71 10.09 -15.20
N LEU A 106 -18.98 11.19 -15.43
CA LEU A 106 -18.17 11.86 -14.40
C LEU A 106 -18.97 12.24 -13.14
N PHE A 107 -20.24 12.64 -13.27
CA PHE A 107 -21.08 13.02 -12.13
C PHE A 107 -21.36 11.84 -11.20
N ILE A 108 -21.68 10.67 -11.75
CA ILE A 108 -21.96 9.44 -10.97
C ILE A 108 -20.69 9.01 -10.23
N LYS A 109 -19.54 9.06 -10.92
CA LYS A 109 -18.24 8.72 -10.33
C LYS A 109 -17.93 9.60 -9.11
N HIS A 110 -18.27 10.89 -9.16
CA HIS A 110 -18.02 11.82 -8.06
C HIS A 110 -18.89 11.52 -6.83
N HIS A 111 -20.17 11.21 -7.02
CA HIS A 111 -21.07 10.82 -5.93
C HIS A 111 -20.71 9.45 -5.33
N LEU A 112 -20.42 8.46 -6.18
CA LEU A 112 -19.99 7.14 -5.76
C LEU A 112 -18.68 7.20 -4.97
N MET A 113 -17.70 7.99 -5.41
CA MET A 113 -16.43 8.17 -4.70
C MET A 113 -16.65 8.77 -3.31
N LYS A 114 -17.51 9.79 -3.19
CA LYS A 114 -17.85 10.39 -1.88
C LYS A 114 -18.55 9.37 -0.97
N PHE A 115 -19.51 8.62 -1.51
CA PHE A 115 -20.23 7.58 -0.76
C PHE A 115 -19.28 6.47 -0.30
N PHE A 116 -18.44 5.96 -1.19
CA PHE A 116 -17.49 4.88 -0.90
C PHE A 116 -16.44 5.33 0.10
N PHE A 117 -15.93 6.55 0.00
CA PHE A 117 -14.98 7.10 0.98
C PHE A 117 -15.61 7.25 2.37
N PHE A 118 -16.85 7.75 2.43
CA PHE A 118 -17.60 7.86 3.69
C PHE A 118 -17.84 6.47 4.31
N TYR A 119 -18.24 5.49 3.50
CA TYR A 119 -18.45 4.11 3.92
C TYR A 119 -17.15 3.45 4.40
N LYS A 120 -16.06 3.62 3.67
CA LYS A 120 -14.73 3.09 4.01
C LYS A 120 -14.18 3.70 5.29
N ARG A 121 -14.40 5.00 5.52
CA ARG A 121 -14.02 5.68 6.76
C ARG A 121 -14.72 5.10 7.99
N LYS A 122 -15.97 4.64 7.84
CA LYS A 122 -16.77 4.09 8.94
C LYS A 122 -16.40 2.64 9.30
N ASN A 123 -15.91 1.86 8.32
CA ASN A 123 -15.74 0.41 8.46
C ASN A 123 -14.28 -0.10 8.41
N HIS A 124 -13.25 0.76 8.39
CA HIS A 124 -11.82 0.38 8.41
C HIS A 124 -11.44 -0.79 7.47
N LEU A 125 -12.02 -0.89 6.27
CA LEU A 125 -11.68 -1.97 5.33
C LEU A 125 -10.24 -1.80 4.80
N PRO A 126 -9.49 -2.90 4.60
CA PRO A 126 -8.13 -2.87 4.08
C PRO A 126 -8.09 -2.29 2.66
N ASP A 127 -7.00 -1.58 2.34
CA ASP A 127 -6.82 -0.90 1.06
C ASP A 127 -6.59 -1.89 -0.09
N ALA A 128 -7.67 -2.32 -0.75
CA ALA A 128 -7.61 -2.98 -2.05
C ALA A 128 -7.33 -1.96 -3.16
N PHE A 129 -6.09 -1.44 -3.22
CA PHE A 129 -5.55 -0.63 -4.33
C PHE A 129 -4.03 -0.76 -4.41
#